data_AF-A0A832AEU1-F1
#
_entry.id   AF-A0A832AEU1-F1
#
_cell.length_a   1.000
_cell.length_b   1.000
_cell.length_c   1.000
_cell.angle_alpha   90.00
_cell.angle_beta   90.00
_cell.angle_gamma   90.00
#
_symmetry.space_group_name_H-M   'P 1'
#
loop_
_entity.id
_entity.type
_entity.pdbx_description
1 polymer ?
#
loop_
_entity_poly.entity_id
_entity_poly.type
_entity_poly.pdbx_seq_one_letter_code
_entity_poly.pdbx_strand_id
1 'polypeptide(L)'
;MQAYLMFKEKKFDSKESLPQYLEDLVSDLGLDVIFEAASNKDEFTYKVIKTGILLSLKDKEEIIYRQNVLKDCINNKETVK
;
A
#
# COMPACT_ATOMS: atom_id res chain seq x y z
N MET A 1 2.10 10.45 -6.27
CA MET A 1 0.79 10.99 -5.83
C MET A 1 0.95 11.58 -4.42
N GLN A 2 0.27 12.68 -4.09
CA GLN A 2 0.21 13.16 -2.70
C GLN A 2 -1.02 12.55 -2.04
N ALA A 3 -0.88 11.31 -1.60
CA ALA A 3 -1.92 10.63 -0.84
C ALA A 3 -1.67 10.84 0.64
N TYR A 4 -2.48 11.70 1.26
CA TYR A 4 -2.50 11.90 2.71
C TYR A 4 -2.81 10.59 3.46
N LEU A 5 -3.34 9.58 2.78
CA LEU A 5 -3.55 8.26 3.37
C LEU A 5 -2.22 7.51 3.64
N MET A 6 -1.18 7.79 2.86
CA MET A 6 0.11 7.09 2.97
C MET A 6 1.06 7.84 3.89
N PHE A 7 1.11 9.17 3.79
CA PHE A 7 1.94 10.07 4.60
C PHE A 7 1.37 11.49 4.64
N LYS A 8 1.60 12.20 5.74
CA LYS A 8 1.16 13.59 5.91
C LYS A 8 1.87 14.58 4.98
N GLU A 9 3.19 14.45 4.84
CA GLU A 9 4.05 15.48 4.22
C GLU A 9 4.92 14.94 3.07
N LYS A 10 4.81 13.63 2.78
CA LYS A 10 5.64 12.95 1.78
C LYS A 10 4.81 12.51 0.59
N LYS A 11 5.36 12.68 -0.62
CA LYS A 11 4.76 12.11 -1.83
C LYS A 11 5.01 10.60 -1.86
N PHE A 12 3.95 9.83 -2.02
CA PHE A 12 4.05 8.41 -2.30
C PHE A 12 4.36 8.22 -3.78
N ASP A 13 5.46 7.53 -4.08
CA ASP A 13 5.85 7.19 -5.45
C ASP A 13 5.55 5.73 -5.75
N SER A 14 4.46 5.48 -6.49
CA SER A 14 4.10 4.13 -6.93
C SER A 14 5.00 3.60 -8.04
N LYS A 15 5.90 4.44 -8.59
CA LYS A 15 6.86 4.06 -9.64
C LYS A 15 8.24 3.70 -9.08
N GLU A 16 8.43 3.76 -7.76
CA GLU A 16 9.67 3.36 -7.13
C GLU A 16 9.98 1.90 -7.47
N SER A 17 11.21 1.65 -7.94
CA SER A 17 11.63 0.33 -8.39
C SER A 17 11.67 -0.63 -7.21
N LEU A 18 10.96 -1.75 -7.32
CA LEU A 18 10.98 -2.79 -6.31
C LEU A 18 12.26 -3.63 -6.44
N PRO A 19 12.96 -3.90 -5.33
CA PRO A 19 14.04 -4.89 -5.32
C PRO A 19 13.58 -6.25 -5.85
N GLN A 20 14.42 -6.91 -6.65
CA GLN A 20 14.08 -8.17 -7.33
C GLN A 20 13.75 -9.31 -6.36
N TYR A 21 14.39 -9.37 -5.19
CA TYR A 21 14.12 -10.38 -4.16
C TYR A 21 12.68 -10.34 -3.62
N LEU A 22 11.94 -9.25 -3.87
CA LEU A 22 10.54 -9.15 -3.46
C LEU A 22 9.60 -9.97 -4.35
N GLU A 23 10.04 -10.41 -5.53
CA GLU A 23 9.26 -11.33 -6.36
C GLU A 23 9.13 -12.70 -5.68
N ASP A 24 10.22 -13.21 -5.11
CA ASP A 24 10.21 -14.44 -4.31
C ASP A 24 9.28 -14.29 -3.11
N LEU A 25 9.33 -13.13 -2.42
CA LEU A 25 8.44 -12.84 -1.29
C LEU A 25 6.96 -12.82 -1.70
N VAL A 26 6.64 -12.24 -2.86
CA VAL A 26 5.28 -12.22 -3.39
C VAL A 26 4.78 -13.63 -3.67
N SER A 27 5.62 -14.47 -4.28
CA SER A 27 5.30 -15.87 -4.58
C SER A 27 5.14 -16.69 -3.29
N ASP A 28 6.12 -16.64 -2.38
CA ASP A 28 6.15 -17.42 -1.14
C ASP A 28 4.95 -17.14 -0.24
N LEU A 29 4.48 -15.88 -0.21
CA LEU A 29 3.35 -15.45 0.60
C LEU A 29 2.02 -15.41 -0.18
N GLY A 30 2.02 -15.73 -1.48
CA GLY A 30 0.83 -15.66 -2.33
C GLY A 30 0.18 -14.27 -2.38
N LEU A 31 0.99 -13.21 -2.36
CA LEU A 31 0.49 -11.83 -2.30
C LEU A 31 -0.11 -11.35 -3.62
N ASP A 32 0.25 -11.97 -4.74
CA ASP A 32 -0.29 -11.70 -6.06
C ASP A 32 -1.82 -11.81 -6.10
N VAL A 33 -2.37 -12.89 -5.54
CA VAL A 33 -3.83 -13.11 -5.44
C VAL A 33 -4.50 -12.00 -4.61
N ILE A 34 -3.86 -11.58 -3.51
CA ILE A 34 -4.36 -10.51 -2.65
C ILE A 34 -4.38 -9.19 -3.42
N PHE A 35 -3.30 -8.87 -4.14
CA PHE A 35 -3.20 -7.64 -4.92
C PHE A 35 -4.23 -7.61 -6.06
N GLU A 36 -4.44 -8.73 -6.75
CA GLU A 36 -5.46 -8.84 -7.80
C GLU A 36 -6.88 -8.63 -7.25
N ALA A 37 -7.21 -9.31 -6.15
CA ALA A 37 -8.52 -9.18 -5.51
C ALA A 37 -8.77 -7.76 -5.00
N ALA A 38 -7.78 -7.16 -4.32
CA ALA A 38 -7.91 -5.84 -3.71
C ALA A 38 -7.91 -4.69 -4.75
N SER A 39 -7.29 -4.89 -5.90
CA SER A 39 -7.29 -3.90 -6.99
C SER A 39 -8.52 -3.96 -7.88
N ASN A 40 -9.32 -5.02 -7.81
CA ASN A 40 -10.48 -5.24 -8.68
C ASN A 40 -10.14 -5.06 -10.18
N LYS A 41 -8.97 -5.61 -10.60
CA LYS A 41 -8.41 -5.50 -11.97
C LYS A 41 -7.99 -4.09 -12.40
N ASP A 42 -7.99 -3.10 -11.51
CA ASP A 42 -7.45 -1.78 -11.82
C ASP A 42 -5.92 -1.77 -11.72
N GLU A 43 -5.25 -1.52 -12.84
CA GLU A 43 -3.79 -1.59 -12.96
C GLU A 43 -3.10 -0.55 -12.07
N PHE A 44 -3.68 0.65 -11.95
CA PHE A 44 -3.12 1.72 -11.12
C PHE A 44 -3.17 1.33 -9.64
N THR A 45 -4.32 0.86 -9.18
CA THR A 45 -4.55 0.41 -7.80
C THR A 45 -3.67 -0.79 -7.47
N TYR A 46 -3.54 -1.75 -8.39
CA TYR A 46 -2.61 -2.89 -8.25
C TYR A 46 -1.18 -2.41 -7.98
N LYS A 47 -0.68 -1.46 -8.79
CA LYS A 47 0.67 -0.89 -8.61
C LYS A 47 0.81 -0.18 -7.26
N VAL A 48 -0.19 0.60 -6.85
CA VAL A 48 -0.17 1.30 -5.56
C VAL A 48 -0.14 0.31 -4.39
N ILE A 49 -0.97 -0.74 -4.42
CA ILE A 49 -1.01 -1.78 -3.37
C ILE A 49 0.32 -2.52 -3.31
N LYS A 50 0.81 -3.02 -4.46
CA LYS A 50 2.06 -3.78 -4.55
C LYS A 50 3.22 -2.96 -3.99
N THR A 51 3.40 -1.73 -4.46
CA THR A 51 4.48 -0.85 -3.98
C THR A 51 4.30 -0.47 -2.50
N GLY A 52 3.06 -0.20 -2.07
CA GLY A 52 2.75 0.21 -0.70
C GLY A 52 2.99 -0.87 0.35
N ILE A 53 2.79 -2.15 -0.01
CA ILE A 53 3.02 -3.31 0.86
C ILE A 53 4.49 -3.74 0.84
N LEU A 54 5.11 -3.78 -0.35
CA LEU A 54 6.47 -4.33 -0.48
C LEU A 54 7.58 -3.35 -0.08
N LEU A 55 7.34 -2.03 -0.18
CA LEU A 55 8.26 -1.03 0.37
C LEU A 55 8.00 -0.83 1.86
N SER A 56 8.67 -1.66 2.66
CA SER A 56 8.56 -1.61 4.12
C SER A 56 8.99 -0.25 4.68
N LEU A 57 8.23 0.22 5.67
CA LEU A 57 8.55 1.40 6.45
C LEU A 57 9.60 1.05 7.50
N LYS A 58 10.51 1.98 7.76
CA LYS A 58 11.57 1.84 8.79
C LYS A 58 11.33 2.74 10.00
N ASP A 59 10.54 3.79 9.82
CA ASP A 59 10.23 4.75 10.87
C ASP A 59 8.94 4.35 11.60
N LYS A 60 8.97 4.44 12.93
CA LYS A 60 7.84 4.07 13.79
C LYS A 60 6.64 4.99 13.59
N GLU A 61 6.88 6.30 13.48
CA GLU A 61 5.79 7.28 13.34
C GLU A 61 5.09 7.12 11.99
N GLU A 62 5.85 6.82 10.93
CA GLU A 62 5.31 6.45 9.62
C GLU A 62 4.40 5.20 9.68
N ILE A 63 4.80 4.17 10.44
CA ILE A 63 4.01 2.96 10.63
C ILE A 63 2.70 3.27 11.37
N ILE A 64 2.81 3.96 12.51
CA ILE A 64 1.65 4.34 13.34
C ILE A 64 0.69 5.21 12.54
N TYR A 65 1.20 6.13 11.73
CA TYR A 65 0.39 6.98 10.86
C TYR A 65 -0.49 6.16 9.92
N ARG A 66 0.10 5.21 9.17
CA ARG A 66 -0.68 4.35 8.26
C ARG A 66 -1.68 3.47 8.99
N GLN A 67 -1.33 2.96 10.17
CA GLN A 67 -2.26 2.17 10.98
C GLN A 67 -3.46 3.00 11.46
N ASN A 68 -3.23 4.25 11.88
CA ASN A 68 -4.29 5.17 12.28
C ASN A 68 -5.20 5.55 11.10
N VAL A 69 -4.61 5.82 9.93
CA VAL A 69 -5.39 6.06 8.70
C VAL A 69 -6.26 4.85 8.36
N LEU A 70 -5.70 3.63 8.38
CA LEU A 70 -6.48 2.42 8.10
C LEU A 70 -7.66 2.27 9.07
N LYS A 71 -7.42 2.51 10.37
CA LYS A 71 -8.47 2.49 11.39
C LYS A 71 -9.57 3.52 11.10
N ASP A 72 -9.18 4.73 10.69
CA ASP A 72 -10.11 5.79 10.32
C ASP A 72 -10.95 5.42 9.08
N CYS A 73 -10.33 4.87 8.03
CA CYS A 73 -11.04 4.38 6.85
C CYS A 73 -12.04 3.27 7.20
N ILE A 74 -11.68 2.35 8.10
CA ILE A 74 -12.58 1.28 8.56
C ILE A 74 -13.76 1.83 9.38
N ASN A 75 -13.56 2.89 10.15
CA ASN A 75 -14.62 3.52 10.93
C ASN A 75 -15.55 4.39 10.06
N ASN A 76 -15.06 4.90 8.92
CA ASN A 76 -15.77 5.81 8.04
C ASN A 76 -16.01 5.22 6.64
N LYS A 77 -16.33 3.92 6.55
CA LYS A 77 -16.46 3.20 5.27
C LYS A 77 -17.40 3.85 4.26
N GLU A 78 -18.45 4.51 4.73
CA GLU A 78 -19.42 5.18 3.84
C GLU A 78 -18.81 6.36 3.08
N THR A 79 -17.80 7.01 3.65
CA THR A 79 -17.09 8.15 3.06
C THR A 79 -15.96 7.72 2.12
N VAL A 80 -15.37 6.56 2.34
CA VAL A 80 -14.16 6.06 1.61
C VAL A 80 -14.52 5.14 0.42
N LYS A 81 -15.77 5.17 -0.06
CA LYS A 81 -16.24 4.31 -1.17
C LYS A 81 -15.46 4.45 -2.47
#